data_AF-A0A5D8QFY4-F1
#
_entry.id   AF-A0A5D8QFY4-F1
#
_cell.length_a   1.000
_cell.length_b   1.000
_cell.length_c   1.000
_cell.angle_alpha   90.00
_cell.angle_beta   90.00
_cell.angle_gamma   90.00
#
_symmetry.space_group_name_H-M   'P 1'
#
loop_
_entity.id
_entity.type
_entity.pdbx_description
1 polymer ?
#
loop_
_entity_poly.entity_id
_entity_poly.type
_entity_poly.pdbx_seq_one_letter_code
_entity_poly.pdbx_strand_id
1 'polypeptide(L)' 'MPFVKPKKFAAGDSPKEPNSPYRPPDSHYYKYGQSLFKPVTFEESDREILEMLQEIFLGKYKKFA' A
#
# COMPACT_ATOMS: atom_id res chain seq x y z
N MET A 1 -10.32 -15.54 -48.29
CA MET A 1 -11.30 -15.29 -47.21
C MET A 1 -11.38 -13.78 -47.01
N PRO A 2 -12.50 -13.11 -47.34
CA PRO A 2 -12.62 -11.66 -47.22
C PRO A 2 -12.64 -11.24 -45.75
N PHE A 3 -11.92 -10.16 -45.43
CA PHE A 3 -11.78 -9.65 -44.06
C PHE A 3 -13.04 -8.88 -43.63
N VAL A 4 -13.70 -9.37 -42.58
CA VAL A 4 -14.88 -8.72 -41.99
C VAL A 4 -14.42 -7.82 -40.84
N LYS A 5 -14.63 -6.51 -40.95
CA LYS A 5 -14.32 -5.56 -39.85
C LYS A 5 -15.29 -5.79 -38.68
N PRO A 6 -14.80 -5.97 -37.45
CA PRO A 6 -15.67 -6.08 -36.29
C PRO A 6 -16.36 -4.73 -36.02
N LYS A 7 -17.70 -4.76 -35.95
CA LYS A 7 -18.49 -3.62 -35.49
C LYS A 7 -18.15 -3.40 -34.01
N LYS A 8 -17.61 -2.24 -33.67
CA LYS A 8 -17.50 -1.83 -32.26
C LYS A 8 -18.93 -1.70 -31.75
N PHE A 9 -19.35 -2.65 -30.91
CA PHE A 9 -20.53 -2.46 -30.09
C PHE A 9 -20.26 -1.18 -29.30
N ALA A 10 -21.13 -0.18 -29.44
CA ALA A 10 -21.16 0.92 -28.50
C ALA A 10 -21.39 0.26 -27.14
N ALA A 11 -20.34 0.17 -26.33
CA ALA A 11 -20.49 -0.16 -24.93
C ALA A 11 -21.46 0.89 -24.40
N GLY A 12 -22.69 0.46 -24.14
CA GLY A 12 -23.72 1.30 -23.54
C GLY A 12 -23.10 1.98 -22.33
N ASP A 13 -23.42 3.26 -22.14
CA ASP A 13 -22.87 4.17 -21.15
C ASP A 13 -22.57 3.46 -19.83
N SER A 14 -21.33 2.96 -19.70
CA SER A 14 -20.81 2.58 -18.40
C SER A 14 -20.80 3.87 -17.60
N PRO A 15 -21.30 3.90 -16.35
CA PRO A 15 -21.21 5.07 -15.51
C PRO A 15 -19.75 5.54 -15.55
N LYS A 16 -19.49 6.69 -16.18
CA LYS A 16 -18.17 7.32 -16.10
C LYS A 16 -18.04 7.64 -14.63
N GLU A 17 -17.21 6.86 -13.92
CA GLU A 17 -16.81 7.25 -12.58
C GLU A 17 -16.34 8.70 -12.70
N PRO A 18 -16.84 9.60 -11.84
CA PRO A 18 -16.42 10.98 -11.88
C PRO A 18 -14.89 10.98 -11.83
N ASN A 19 -14.24 11.76 -12.69
CA ASN A 19 -12.80 11.98 -12.70
C ASN A 19 -12.39 12.70 -11.39
N SER A 20 -12.53 12.02 -10.26
CA SER A 20 -12.10 12.52 -8.97
C SER A 20 -10.60 12.27 -8.90
N PRO A 21 -9.81 13.27 -8.49
CA PRO A 21 -8.41 13.04 -8.19
C PRO A 21 -8.31 11.90 -7.18
N TYR A 22 -7.46 10.91 -7.46
CA TYR A 22 -7.21 9.82 -6.52
C TYR A 22 -6.88 10.39 -5.13
N ARG A 23 -7.67 10.00 -4.13
CA ARG A 23 -7.41 10.31 -2.73
C ARG A 23 -7.04 9.02 -2.03
N PRO A 24 -5.80 8.91 -1.50
CA PRO A 24 -5.44 7.74 -0.73
C PRO A 24 -6.31 7.65 0.54
N PRO A 25 -6.62 6.43 1.01
CA PRO A 25 -7.37 6.22 2.26
C PRO A 25 -6.68 6.89 3.46
N ASP A 26 -7.47 7.19 4.50
CA ASP A 26 -6.93 7.78 5.75
C ASP A 26 -5.91 6.86 6.45
N SER A 27 -5.93 5.56 6.14
CA SER A 27 -4.94 4.58 6.59
C SER A 27 -3.65 4.53 5.76
N HIS A 28 -3.48 5.41 4.76
CA HIS A 28 -2.35 5.35 3.85
C HIS A 28 -1.03 5.71 4.54
N TYR A 29 -0.19 4.68 4.74
CA TYR A 29 1.06 4.76 5.50
C TYR A 29 1.98 5.90 5.06
N TYR A 30 2.10 6.15 3.75
CA TYR A 30 3.06 7.14 3.24
C TYR A 30 2.60 8.57 3.50
N LYS A 31 1.29 8.82 3.43
CA LYS A 31 0.71 10.16 3.55
C LYS A 31 0.36 10.53 4.98
N TYR A 32 -0.11 9.56 5.77
CA TYR A 32 -0.63 9.80 7.12
C TYR A 32 0.15 9.05 8.20
N GLY A 33 1.06 8.15 7.84
CA GLY A 33 1.81 7.34 8.81
C GLY A 33 3.04 8.03 9.39
N GLN A 34 3.49 9.17 8.86
CA GLN A 34 4.72 9.83 9.33
C GLN A 34 4.68 10.21 10.82
N SER A 35 3.52 10.58 11.35
CA SER A 35 3.33 10.86 12.79
C SER A 35 3.17 9.60 13.65
N LEU A 36 2.85 8.46 13.03
CA LEU A 36 2.69 7.18 13.71
C LEU A 36 4.03 6.49 13.97
N PHE A 37 5.05 6.77 13.14
CA PHE A 37 6.40 6.25 13.33
C PHE A 37 7.23 7.23 14.16
N LYS A 38 7.85 6.72 15.22
CA LYS A 38 8.84 7.50 15.97
C LYS A 38 10.07 7.70 15.09
N PRO A 39 10.66 8.91 15.04
CA PRO A 39 11.92 9.12 14.34
C PRO A 39 12.99 8.24 14.98
N VAL A 40 13.59 7.37 14.17
CA VAL A 40 14.70 6.52 14.61
C VAL A 40 15.95 7.39 14.62
N THR A 41 16.49 7.65 15.80
CA THR A 41 17.79 8.30 15.98
C THR A 41 18.86 7.22 16.05
N PHE A 42 19.91 7.31 15.24
CA PHE A 42 21.04 6.36 15.21
C PHE A 42 21.96 6.42 16.46
N GLU A 43 21.47 7.03 17.54
CA GLU A 43 22.10 6.99 18.86
C GLU A 43 21.91 5.61 19.52
N GLU A 44 20.90 4.84 19.08
CA GLU A 44 20.68 3.46 19.52
C GLU A 44 21.75 2.53 18.97
N SER A 45 22.22 1.60 19.81
CA SER A 45 23.21 0.63 19.37
C SER A 45 22.62 -0.29 18.30
N ASP A 46 23.43 -0.75 17.33
CA ASP A 46 22.98 -1.67 16.27
C ASP A 46 22.21 -2.88 16.83
N ARG A 47 22.57 -3.35 18.02
CA ARG A 47 21.91 -4.46 18.72
C ARG A 47 20.48 -4.14 19.12
N GLU A 48 20.25 -2.92 19.60
CA GLU A 48 18.96 -2.42 20.05
C GLU A 48 18.01 -2.20 18.86
N ILE A 49 18.55 -1.70 17.75
CA ILE A 49 17.82 -1.59 16.47
C ILE A 49 17.41 -2.98 15.98
N LEU A 50 18.31 -3.96 16.02
CA LEU A 50 18.01 -5.33 15.60
C LEU A 50 16.96 -6.00 16.49
N GLU A 51 17.01 -5.77 17.80
CA GLU A 51 16.01 -6.28 18.76
C GLU A 51 14.62 -5.66 18.50
N MET A 52 14.55 -4.34 18.30
CA MET A 52 13.30 -3.65 17.94
C MET A 52 12.72 -4.18 16.62
N LEU A 53 13.55 -4.34 15.59
CA LEU A 53 13.10 -4.87 14.30
C LEU A 53 12.61 -6.31 14.43
N GLN A 54 13.29 -7.13 15.23
CA GLN A 54 12.85 -8.49 15.53
C GLN A 54 11.50 -8.48 16.26
N GLU A 55 11.26 -7.57 17.19
CA GLU A 55 9.96 -7.46 17.86
C GLU A 55 8.83 -7.04 16.89
N ILE A 56 9.06 -6.01 16.07
CA ILE A 56 8.07 -5.48 15.11
C ILE A 56 7.68 -6.53 14.06
N PHE A 57 8.67 -7.19 13.45
CA PHE A 57 8.44 -8.09 12.32
C PHE A 57 8.21 -9.54 12.75
N LEU A 58 8.89 -10.00 13.80
CA LEU A 58 8.88 -11.40 14.22
C LEU A 58 8.12 -11.65 15.53
N GLY A 59 7.72 -10.61 16.27
CA GLY A 59 7.01 -10.74 17.55
C GLY A 59 5.69 -11.50 17.46
N LYS A 60 5.00 -11.45 16.30
CA LYS A 60 3.75 -12.21 16.06
C LYS A 60 4.00 -13.72 15.92
N TYR A 61 5.21 -14.12 15.54
CA TYR A 61 5.60 -15.52 15.34
C TYR A 61 6.21 -16.15 16.60
N LYS A 62 6.47 -15.38 17.68
CA LYS A 62 6.92 -15.92 18.98
C LYS A 62 5.94 -16.94 19.60
N LYS A 63 4.68 -16.98 19.17
CA LYS A 63 3.68 -17.95 19.66
C LYS A 63 3.76 -19.34 19.00
N PHE A 64 4.68 -19.55 18.06
CA PHE A 64 4.86 -20.81 17.33
C PHE A 64 6.20 -21.52 17.61
N ALA A 65 6.92 -21.11 18.66
CA ALA A 65 8.14 -21.76 19.14
C ALA A 65 7.90 -22.41 20.50
#